data_AF-A0A671DYC8-F1
#
_entry.id   AF-A0A671DYC8-F1
#
_cell.length_a   1.000
_cell.length_b   1.000
_cell.length_c   1.000
_cell.angle_alpha   90.00
_cell.angle_beta   90.00
_cell.angle_gamma   90.00
#
_symmetry.space_group_name_H-M   'P 1'
#
loop_
_entity.id
_entity.type
_entity.pdbx_description
1 polymer ?
#
loop_
_entity_poly.entity_id
_entity_poly.type
_entity_poly.pdbx_seq_one_letter_code
_entity_poly.pdbx_strand_id
1 'polypeptide(L)' 'MLKQYLCGWIHVPLTDNHKKPTRTFMIQIAVLANHHNGRDTHMRQIKIYTPVEESSIGKFPRCTTIDFMMYRSIR' A
#
# COMPACT_ATOMS: atom_id res chain seq x y z
N MET A 1 -21.02 16.72 4.74
CA MET A 1 -20.57 17.41 3.52
C MET A 1 -19.17 17.96 3.78
N LEU A 2 -18.12 17.18 3.51
CA LEU A 2 -16.72 17.64 3.62
C LEU A 2 -16.17 17.77 2.21
N LYS A 3 -16.30 18.95 1.59
CA LYS A 3 -15.47 19.29 0.43
C LYS A 3 -14.10 19.72 0.97
N GLN A 4 -13.29 18.74 1.35
CA GLN A 4 -11.87 18.98 1.54
C GLN A 4 -11.22 18.92 0.16
N TYR A 5 -10.82 20.08 -0.37
CA TYR A 5 -10.02 20.13 -1.59
C TYR A 5 -8.63 19.59 -1.25
N LEU A 6 -8.44 18.29 -1.41
CA LEU A 6 -7.16 17.64 -1.19
C LEU A 6 -6.19 18.09 -2.30
N CYS A 7 -5.17 18.86 -1.92
CA CYS A 7 -4.05 19.20 -2.78
C CYS A 7 -2.85 18.31 -2.40
N GLY A 8 -2.73 17.14 -3.03
CA GLY A 8 -1.58 16.26 -2.81
C GLY A 8 -1.90 14.78 -2.97
N TRP A 9 -0.99 13.95 -2.45
CA TRP A 9 -1.15 12.50 -2.41
C TRP A 9 -2.22 12.10 -1.40
N ILE A 10 -3.03 11.12 -1.77
CA ILE A 10 -4.00 10.48 -0.88
C ILE A 10 -3.53 9.04 -0.66
N HIS A 11 -3.34 8.67 0.61
CA HIS A 11 -2.99 7.30 1.00
C HIS A 11 -4.27 6.57 1.43
N VAL A 12 -4.61 5.49 0.71
CA VAL A 12 -5.77 4.64 1.01
C VAL A 12 -5.25 3.28 1.47
N PRO A 13 -5.47 2.87 2.74
CA PRO A 13 -5.12 1.54 3.20
C PRO A 13 -5.96 0.46 2.50
N LEU A 14 -5.30 -0.56 1.96
CA LEU A 14 -5.94 -1.74 1.38
C LEU A 14 -5.88 -2.89 2.37
N THR A 15 -6.73 -2.86 3.40
CA THR A 15 -6.79 -3.87 4.45
C THR A 15 -8.08 -4.68 4.43
N ASP A 16 -7.99 -5.95 4.81
CA ASP A 16 -9.15 -6.81 5.08
C ASP A 16 -9.79 -6.50 6.45
N ASN A 17 -10.84 -7.28 6.80
CA ASN A 17 -11.57 -7.15 8.07
C ASN A 17 -10.69 -7.43 9.31
N HIS A 18 -9.50 -8.01 9.13
CA HIS A 18 -8.54 -8.30 10.18
C HIS A 18 -7.39 -7.30 10.23
N LYS A 19 -7.51 -6.16 9.53
CA LYS A 19 -6.46 -5.13 9.41
C LYS A 19 -5.17 -5.65 8.76
N LYS A 20 -5.25 -6.74 7.99
CA LYS A 20 -4.12 -7.27 7.22
C LYS A 20 -4.17 -6.76 5.79
N PRO A 21 -3.01 -6.61 5.11
CA PRO A 21 -2.98 -6.25 3.69
C PRO A 21 -3.83 -7.22 2.84
N THR A 22 -4.71 -6.67 2.00
CA THR A 22 -5.60 -7.48 1.16
C THR A 22 -4.80 -8.29 0.13
N ARG A 23 -5.03 -9.61 0.08
CA ARG A 23 -4.50 -10.49 -0.97
C ARG A 23 -5.57 -10.68 -2.05
N THR A 24 -5.35 -10.14 -3.24
CA THR A 24 -6.28 -10.21 -4.37
C THR A 24 -5.52 -10.27 -5.70
N PHE A 25 -6.13 -10.84 -6.73
CA PHE A 25 -5.61 -10.82 -8.10
C PHE A 25 -5.87 -9.49 -8.82
N MET A 26 -6.86 -8.72 -8.37
CA MET A 26 -7.30 -7.50 -9.03
C MET A 26 -7.70 -6.44 -8.01
N ILE A 27 -7.35 -5.19 -8.30
CA ILE A 27 -7.85 -3.99 -7.64
C ILE A 27 -8.50 -3.11 -8.70
N GLN A 28 -9.72 -2.67 -8.45
CA GLN A 28 -10.42 -1.72 -9.31
C GLN A 28 -10.61 -0.39 -8.57
N ILE A 29 -10.21 0.71 -9.20
CA ILE A 29 -10.45 2.06 -8.70
C ILE A 29 -11.56 2.67 -9.55
N ALA A 30 -12.70 2.95 -8.93
CA ALA A 30 -13.86 3.56 -9.58
C ALA A 30 -14.06 4.98 -9.07
N VAL A 31 -14.06 5.96 -9.98
CA VAL A 31 -14.41 7.35 -9.65
C VAL A 31 -15.91 7.50 -9.81
N LEU A 32 -16.62 7.57 -8.69
CA LEU A 32 -18.08 7.60 -8.68
C LEU A 32 -18.66 8.99 -8.97
N ALA A 33 -17.90 10.05 -8.66
CA ALA A 33 -18.30 11.43 -8.88
C ALA A 33 -17.07 12.36 -8.91
N ASN A 34 -17.21 13.47 -9.64
CA ASN A 34 -16.22 14.54 -9.72
C ASN A 34 -16.70 15.81 -9.04
N HIS A 35 -15.75 16.70 -8.75
CA HIS A 35 -16.08 18.05 -8.32
C HIS A 35 -16.87 18.79 -9.40
N HIS A 36 -17.85 19.61 -9.01
CA HIS A 36 -18.79 20.30 -9.90
C HIS A 36 -19.48 19.40 -10.94
N ASN A 37 -19.69 18.11 -10.62
CA ASN A 37 -20.28 17.13 -11.54
C ASN A 37 -19.52 17.03 -12.88
N GLY A 38 -18.20 17.21 -12.85
CA GLY A 38 -17.37 17.06 -14.04
C GLY A 38 -17.55 15.68 -14.69
N ARG A 39 -17.69 15.66 -16.01
CA ARG A 39 -17.88 14.42 -16.77
C ARG A 39 -16.65 13.51 -16.70
N ASP A 40 -15.47 14.09 -16.90
CA ASP A 40 -14.20 13.37 -16.98
C ASP A 40 -13.35 13.58 -15.74
N THR A 41 -12.56 12.57 -15.39
CA THR A 41 -11.66 12.61 -14.24
C THR A 41 -10.21 12.69 -14.71
N HIS A 42 -9.42 13.57 -14.09
CA HIS A 42 -7.98 13.63 -14.30
C HIS A 42 -7.24 12.93 -13.15
N MET A 43 -6.80 11.70 -13.36
CA MET A 43 -5.86 11.02 -12.47
C MET A 43 -4.42 11.32 -12.92
N ARG A 44 -3.65 12.02 -12.09
CA ARG A 44 -2.27 12.41 -12.44
C ARG A 44 -1.26 11.29 -12.24
N GLN A 45 -1.42 10.49 -11.19
CA GLN A 45 -0.57 9.35 -10.91
C GLN A 45 -1.24 8.41 -9.89
N ILE A 46 -0.96 7.11 -10.01
CA ILE A 46 -1.34 6.09 -9.04
C ILE A 46 -0.09 5.29 -8.70
N LYS A 47 0.12 5.02 -7.41
CA LYS A 47 1.17 4.13 -6.91
C LYS A 47 0.53 3.10 -5.99
N ILE A 48 0.87 1.83 -6.21
CA ILE A 48 0.42 0.72 -5.38
C ILE A 48 1.64 0.16 -4.66
N TYR A 49 1.51 -0.06 -3.36
CA TYR A 49 2.58 -0.58 -2.52
C TYR A 49 2.16 -1.93 -1.96
N THR A 50 3.10 -2.87 -1.95
CA THR A 50 2.96 -4.13 -1.22
C THR A 50 3.82 -4.08 0.03
N PRO A 51 3.41 -4.71 1.14
CA PRO A 51 4.33 -5.01 2.23
C PRO A 51 5.53 -5.78 1.68
N VAL A 52 6.72 -5.41 2.13
CA VAL A 52 7.96 -6.13 1.83
C VAL A 52 8.21 -7.12 2.96
N GLU A 53 8.58 -8.36 2.64
CA GLU A 53 9.05 -9.31 3.65
C GLU A 53 10.34 -8.79 4.29
N GLU A 54 10.28 -8.49 5.58
CA GLU A 54 11.47 -8.08 6.34
C GLU A 54 12.26 -9.27 6.89
N SER A 55 11.62 -10.43 7.05
CA SER A 55 12.23 -11.67 7.55
C SER A 55 12.59 -12.58 6.38
N SER A 56 13.87 -12.67 6.04
CA SER A 56 14.37 -13.77 5.18
C SER A 56 14.60 -15.07 5.97
N ILE A 57 14.35 -15.05 7.28
CA ILE A 57 14.68 -16.12 8.23
C ILE A 57 13.35 -16.68 8.76
N GLY A 58 12.65 -17.42 7.91
CA GLY A 58 11.41 -18.12 8.28
C GLY A 58 10.40 -17.26 9.05
N LYS A 59 9.72 -17.87 10.03
CA LYS A 59 8.72 -17.20 10.90
C LYS A 59 9.35 -16.46 12.10
N PHE A 60 10.64 -16.12 12.04
CA PHE A 60 11.31 -15.44 13.15
C PHE A 60 11.19 -13.91 13.00
N PRO A 61 11.17 -13.17 14.14
CA PRO A 61 11.22 -11.71 14.11
C PRO A 61 12.44 -11.21 13.35
N ARG A 62 12.36 -9.98 12.82
CA ARG A 62 13.48 -9.33 12.16
C ARG A 62 14.66 -9.21 13.13
N CYS A 63 15.76 -9.88 12.78
CA CYS A 63 17.06 -9.69 13.41
C CYS A 63 17.71 -8.39 12.89
N THR A 64 18.27 -7.58 13.77
CA THR A 64 18.90 -6.29 13.41
C THR A 64 20.41 -6.26 13.64
N THR A 65 20.95 -7.18 14.45
CA THR A 65 22.38 -7.22 14.76
C THR A 65 23.17 -7.68 13.53
N ILE A 66 24.29 -7.01 13.26
CA ILE A 66 25.22 -7.34 12.17
C ILE A 66 25.68 -8.80 12.28
N ASP A 67 25.98 -9.26 13.50
CA ASP A 67 26.44 -10.61 13.77
C ASP A 67 25.47 -11.70 13.28
N PHE A 68 24.18 -11.41 13.33
CA PHE A 68 23.15 -12.34 12.88
C PHE A 68 22.83 -12.14 11.39
N MET A 69 22.84 -10.89 10.92
CA MET A 69 22.57 -10.58 9.51
C MET A 69 23.67 -11.07 8.56
N MET A 70 24.92 -11.26 9.03
CA MET A 70 25.99 -11.77 8.17
C MET A 70 25.73 -13.20 7.66
N TYR A 71 24.98 -13.99 8.43
CA TYR A 71 24.62 -15.38 8.08
C TYR A 71 23.20 -15.51 7.48
N ARG A 72 22.58 -14.38 7.12
CA ARG A 72 21.17 -14.30 6.67
C ARG A 72 20.88 -15.07 5.38
N SER A 73 21.82 -15.09 4.44
CA SER A 73 21.65 -15.70 3.12
C SER A 73 22.99 -16.16 2.58
N ILE A 74 22.98 -17.31 1.88
CA ILE A 74 24.07 -17.69 0.98
C ILE A 74 23.77 -17.01 -0.36
N ARG A 75 24.73 -16.28 -0.92
CA ARG A 75 24.61 -15.58 -2.20
C ARG A 75 25.71 -16.03 -3.15
#